data_AF-A0A963N9M6-F1
#
_entry.id   AF-A0A963N9M6-F1
#
_cell.length_a   1.000
_cell.length_b   1.000
_cell.length_c   1.000
_cell.angle_alpha   90.00
_cell.angle_beta   90.00
_cell.angle_gamma   90.00
#
_symmetry.space_group_name_H-M   'P 1'
#
loop_
_entity.id
_entity.type
_entity.pdbx_description
1 polymer ?
#
loop_
_entity_poly.entity_id
_entity_poly.type
_entity_poly.pdbx_seq_one_letter_code
_entity_poly.pdbx_strand_id
1 'polypeptide(L)'
;IEKKLAKRHLIAGGLVLYDLSSSYFEGTTCPLAKRGYNRDGKHGMLQVNYGLLTDARGCPVAVSVHEGNTADSTTFLPEVQRLRTSFGVERMVMVGDRGMISQKAIQEMRDSDGIGWITALKGVSIRPLIEQGQLQLGLFDERNLLELSSPDYPGERLVACRNPQLAKLRAHKREALLCAT
;
A
#
# COMPACT_ATOMS: atom_id res chain seq x y z
N ILE A 1 -18.51 -5.67 16.97
CA ILE A 1 -19.13 -5.33 15.66
C ILE A 1 -18.27 -5.88 14.52
N GLU A 2 -16.98 -5.54 14.49
CA GLU A 2 -16.03 -5.95 13.44
C GLU A 2 -15.99 -7.45 13.17
N LYS A 3 -15.98 -8.32 14.20
CA LYS A 3 -16.06 -9.79 13.98
C LYS A 3 -17.28 -10.22 13.15
N LYS A 4 -18.43 -9.58 13.34
CA LYS A 4 -19.65 -9.85 12.56
C LYS A 4 -19.51 -9.33 11.13
N LEU A 5 -18.89 -8.16 10.94
CA LEU A 5 -18.61 -7.59 9.62
C LEU A 5 -17.60 -8.46 8.86
N ALA A 6 -16.52 -8.88 9.52
CA ALA A 6 -15.50 -9.75 8.95
C ALA A 6 -16.11 -11.07 8.47
N LYS A 7 -16.93 -11.74 9.30
CA LYS A 7 -17.64 -12.97 8.91
C LYS A 7 -18.59 -12.76 7.72
N ARG A 8 -19.15 -11.56 7.55
CA ARG A 8 -20.11 -11.25 6.49
C ARG A 8 -19.45 -10.81 5.17
N HIS A 9 -18.33 -10.11 5.24
CA HIS A 9 -17.75 -9.38 4.11
C HIS A 9 -16.40 -9.94 3.66
N LEU A 10 -15.65 -10.61 4.54
CA LEU A 10 -14.39 -11.26 4.17
C LEU A 10 -14.65 -12.71 3.78
N ILE A 11 -13.97 -13.15 2.73
CA ILE A 11 -14.01 -14.52 2.22
C ILE A 11 -12.59 -15.09 2.18
N ALA A 12 -12.47 -16.39 2.41
CA ALA A 12 -11.17 -17.07 2.31
C ALA A 12 -10.61 -16.95 0.89
N GLY A 13 -9.38 -16.49 0.76
CA GLY A 13 -8.70 -16.20 -0.50
C GLY A 13 -9.10 -14.86 -1.14
N GLY A 14 -9.96 -14.07 -0.50
CA GLY A 14 -10.41 -12.77 -0.99
C GLY A 14 -9.37 -11.66 -0.82
N LEU A 15 -9.57 -10.56 -1.55
CA LEU A 15 -8.80 -9.33 -1.35
C LEU A 15 -9.23 -8.65 -0.05
N VAL A 16 -8.24 -8.19 0.71
CA VAL A 16 -8.42 -7.32 1.87
C VAL A 16 -7.61 -6.06 1.62
N LEU A 17 -8.29 -4.92 1.52
CA LEU A 17 -7.63 -3.64 1.28
C LEU A 17 -7.36 -2.98 2.62
N TYR A 18 -6.13 -2.53 2.81
CA TYR A 18 -5.71 -1.81 3.99
C TYR A 18 -5.03 -0.51 3.60
N ASP A 19 -5.54 0.60 4.15
CA ASP A 19 -4.96 1.92 3.98
C ASP A 19 -4.96 2.68 5.31
N LEU A 20 -4.04 3.62 5.44
CA LEU A 20 -3.90 4.47 6.60
C LEU A 20 -4.22 5.91 6.22
N SER A 21 -5.01 6.55 7.07
CA SER A 21 -5.28 7.97 7.01
C SER A 21 -4.97 8.61 8.37
N SER A 22 -4.99 9.94 8.45
CA SER A 22 -4.64 10.70 9.64
C SER A 22 -5.55 11.91 9.74
N SER A 23 -5.84 12.33 10.97
CA SER A 23 -6.52 13.61 11.23
C SER A 23 -5.66 14.43 12.18
N TYR A 24 -5.48 15.72 11.85
CA TYR A 24 -4.84 16.65 12.77
C TYR A 24 -5.72 16.93 13.99
N PHE A 25 -5.07 17.27 15.10
CA PHE A 25 -5.70 17.41 16.40
C PHE A 25 -5.22 18.71 17.05
N GLU A 26 -6.15 19.51 17.55
CA GLU A 26 -5.85 20.81 18.21
C GLU A 26 -5.87 20.72 19.74
N GLY A 27 -6.48 19.67 20.31
CA GLY A 27 -6.50 19.45 21.75
C GLY A 27 -5.17 18.92 22.30
N THR A 28 -5.04 18.91 23.62
CA THR A 28 -3.79 18.50 24.31
C THR A 28 -3.94 17.26 25.19
N THR A 29 -5.16 16.77 25.38
CA THR A 29 -5.46 15.69 26.35
C THR A 29 -5.52 14.29 25.73
N CYS A 30 -5.51 14.18 24.39
CA CYS A 30 -5.56 12.89 23.71
C CYS A 30 -4.18 12.20 23.77
N PRO A 31 -4.05 11.03 24.41
CA PRO A 31 -2.75 10.36 24.56
C PRO A 31 -2.18 9.83 23.24
N LEU A 32 -3.04 9.52 22.27
CA LEU A 32 -2.67 9.06 20.93
C LEU A 32 -2.20 10.20 20.02
N ALA A 33 -2.53 11.44 20.38
CA ALA A 33 -2.18 12.60 19.57
C ALA A 33 -0.68 12.86 19.70
N LYS A 34 0.08 12.54 18.64
CA LYS A 34 1.53 12.74 18.55
C LYS A 34 1.87 13.53 17.30
N ARG A 35 3.01 14.23 17.30
CA ARG A 35 3.54 14.88 16.09
C ARG A 35 4.15 13.83 15.18
N GLY A 36 3.76 13.83 13.92
CA GLY A 36 4.27 12.89 12.91
C GLY A 36 4.17 13.48 11.50
N TYR A 37 4.28 12.60 10.50
CA TYR A 37 4.07 12.98 9.11
C TYR A 37 2.58 13.27 8.87
N ASN A 38 2.24 14.54 8.64
CA ASN A 38 0.85 14.98 8.47
C ASN A 38 0.43 14.91 7.01
N ARG A 39 -0.55 14.03 6.71
CA ARG A 39 -1.08 13.84 5.35
C ARG A 39 -1.95 15.01 4.86
N ASP A 40 -2.44 15.85 5.75
CA ASP A 40 -3.22 17.07 5.45
C ASP A 40 -2.32 18.29 5.15
N GLY A 41 -1.00 18.12 5.15
CA GLY A 41 -0.03 19.20 4.90
C GLY A 41 0.12 20.19 6.07
N LYS A 42 -0.53 19.94 7.21
CA LYS A 42 -0.43 20.79 8.41
C LYS A 42 0.79 20.40 9.24
N HIS A 43 1.94 21.00 8.91
CA HIS A 43 3.19 20.75 9.62
C HIS A 43 3.12 21.15 11.10
N GLY A 44 3.74 20.34 11.97
CA GLY A 44 3.90 20.64 13.40
C GLY A 44 2.66 20.38 14.28
N MET A 45 1.52 20.01 13.68
CA MET A 45 0.30 19.69 14.42
C MET A 45 0.37 18.30 15.05
N LEU A 46 -0.34 18.12 16.16
CA LEU A 46 -0.63 16.79 16.69
C LEU A 46 -1.56 16.07 15.72
N GLN A 47 -1.48 14.76 15.66
CA GLN A 47 -2.37 13.95 14.84
C GLN A 47 -2.61 12.57 15.43
N VAL A 48 -3.63 11.90 14.93
CA VAL A 48 -3.93 10.50 15.20
C VAL A 48 -4.05 9.78 13.86
N ASN A 49 -3.48 8.58 13.78
CA ASN A 49 -3.53 7.76 12.57
C ASN A 49 -4.64 6.71 12.72
N TYR A 50 -5.35 6.41 11.64
CA TYR A 50 -6.36 5.37 11.62
C TYR A 50 -6.21 4.52 10.36
N GLY A 51 -6.11 3.22 10.59
CA GLY A 51 -6.07 2.20 9.56
C GLY A 51 -7.48 1.69 9.30
N LEU A 52 -7.84 1.55 8.03
CA LEU A 52 -9.14 1.05 7.58
C LEU A 52 -8.95 -0.25 6.81
N LEU A 53 -9.54 -1.33 7.32
CA LEU A 53 -9.65 -2.60 6.61
C LEU A 53 -10.97 -2.66 5.86
N THR A 54 -10.91 -2.99 4.58
CA THR A 54 -12.10 -3.15 3.72
C THR A 54 -12.07 -4.46 2.94
N ASP A 55 -13.24 -4.92 2.51
CA ASP A 55 -13.34 -6.00 1.52
C ASP A 55 -12.96 -5.53 0.11
N ALA A 56 -12.95 -6.43 -0.87
CA ALA A 56 -12.64 -6.13 -2.26
C ALA A 56 -13.52 -5.04 -2.92
N ARG A 57 -14.69 -4.74 -2.35
CA ARG A 57 -15.63 -3.71 -2.85
C ARG A 57 -15.42 -2.36 -2.17
N GLY A 58 -14.51 -2.28 -1.19
CA GLY A 58 -14.32 -1.10 -0.36
C GLY A 58 -15.29 -1.01 0.82
N CYS A 59 -16.00 -2.09 1.18
CA CYS A 59 -16.87 -2.08 2.35
C CYS A 59 -16.04 -2.10 3.65
N PRO A 60 -16.19 -1.11 4.55
CA PRO A 60 -15.49 -1.10 5.84
C PRO A 60 -15.78 -2.33 6.71
N VAL A 61 -14.72 -2.99 7.17
CA VAL A 61 -14.80 -4.17 8.03
C VAL A 61 -14.28 -3.90 9.44
N ALA A 62 -13.13 -3.24 9.54
CA ALA A 62 -12.49 -2.95 10.82
C ALA A 62 -11.70 -1.65 10.76
N VAL A 63 -11.55 -1.01 11.92
CA VAL A 63 -10.72 0.18 12.09
C VAL A 63 -9.67 -0.12 13.16
N SER A 64 -8.49 0.45 12.98
CA SER A 64 -7.40 0.45 13.96
C SER A 64 -6.99 1.90 14.20
N VAL A 65 -6.81 2.31 15.46
CA VAL A 65 -6.37 3.67 15.80
C VAL A 65 -4.97 3.59 16.38
N HIS A 66 -4.08 4.42 15.87
CA HIS A 66 -2.65 4.42 16.16
C HIS A 66 -2.19 5.81 16.59
N GLU A 67 -1.07 5.87 17.31
CA GLU A 67 -0.44 7.14 17.65
C GLU A 67 -0.03 7.90 16.39
N GLY A 68 -0.11 9.23 16.40
CA GLY A 68 0.15 10.07 15.22
C GLY A 68 1.55 9.96 14.60
N ASN A 69 2.53 9.44 15.34
CA ASN A 69 3.90 9.20 14.88
C ASN A 69 4.14 7.75 14.44
N THR A 70 3.10 6.91 14.40
CA THR A 70 3.21 5.52 13.96
C THR A 70 3.49 5.48 12.47
N ALA A 71 4.55 4.77 12.07
CA ALA A 71 4.92 4.60 10.67
C ALA A 71 3.99 3.61 9.98
N ASP A 72 3.63 3.88 8.72
CA ASP A 72 2.66 3.06 7.99
C ASP A 72 3.08 1.58 7.93
N SER A 73 4.37 1.35 7.70
CA SER A 73 4.94 0.02 7.57
C SER A 73 4.88 -0.81 8.85
N THR A 74 4.74 -0.19 10.03
CA THR A 74 4.66 -0.92 11.30
C THR A 74 3.23 -1.38 11.60
N THR A 75 2.23 -0.90 10.88
CA THR A 75 0.82 -1.24 11.14
C THR A 75 0.32 -2.44 10.33
N PHE A 76 0.96 -2.71 9.19
CA PHE A 76 0.47 -3.71 8.22
C PHE A 76 0.48 -5.14 8.77
N LEU A 77 1.62 -5.61 9.29
CA LEU A 77 1.76 -6.97 9.82
C LEU A 77 0.82 -7.24 11.03
N PRO A 78 0.66 -6.30 11.98
CA PRO A 78 -0.37 -6.42 13.01
C PRO A 78 -1.79 -6.65 12.46
N GLU A 79 -2.18 -5.98 11.37
CA GLU A 79 -3.51 -6.18 10.78
C GLU A 79 -3.62 -7.55 10.09
N VAL A 80 -2.56 -8.05 9.45
CA VAL A 80 -2.50 -9.42 8.93
C VAL A 80 -2.70 -10.44 10.05
N GLN A 81 -2.02 -10.26 11.18
CA GLN A 81 -2.17 -11.11 12.36
C GLN A 81 -3.57 -11.02 12.96
N ARG A 82 -4.17 -9.82 13.00
CA ARG A 82 -5.55 -9.61 13.47
C ARG A 82 -6.56 -10.33 12.58
N LEU A 83 -6.40 -10.29 11.26
CA LEU A 83 -7.24 -11.01 10.31
C LEU A 83 -7.22 -12.53 10.56
N ARG A 84 -6.03 -13.10 10.79
CA ARG A 84 -5.89 -14.53 11.10
C ARG A 84 -6.47 -14.90 12.47
N THR A 85 -6.04 -14.20 13.51
CA THR A 85 -6.32 -14.59 14.90
C THR A 85 -7.71 -14.15 15.38
N SER A 86 -8.10 -12.91 15.06
CA SER A 86 -9.33 -12.31 15.59
C SER A 86 -10.53 -12.52 14.68
N PHE A 87 -10.30 -12.59 13.36
CA PHE A 87 -11.35 -12.76 12.35
C PHE A 87 -11.40 -14.16 11.73
N GLY A 88 -10.39 -15.01 11.96
CA GLY A 88 -10.37 -16.40 11.48
C GLY A 88 -10.21 -16.51 9.97
N VAL A 89 -9.62 -15.50 9.32
CA VAL A 89 -9.36 -15.53 7.88
C VAL A 89 -7.99 -16.15 7.68
N GLU A 90 -7.94 -17.42 7.26
CA GLU A 90 -6.66 -18.13 7.09
C GLU A 90 -6.01 -17.87 5.74
N ARG A 91 -6.83 -17.69 4.70
CA ARG A 91 -6.36 -17.36 3.34
C ARG A 91 -6.82 -15.97 2.95
N MET A 92 -5.92 -15.11 2.50
CA MET A 92 -6.24 -13.75 2.08
C MET A 92 -5.19 -13.20 1.12
N VAL A 93 -5.56 -12.17 0.36
CA VAL A 93 -4.62 -11.37 -0.42
C VAL A 93 -4.67 -9.94 0.11
N MET A 94 -3.59 -9.52 0.74
CA MET A 94 -3.47 -8.18 1.32
C MET A 94 -3.11 -7.17 0.25
N VAL A 95 -3.88 -6.10 0.14
CA VAL A 95 -3.59 -4.99 -0.77
C VAL A 95 -3.22 -3.78 0.06
N GLY A 96 -2.04 -3.24 -0.18
CA GLY A 96 -1.53 -2.07 0.52
C GLY A 96 -0.56 -1.30 -0.36
N ASP A 97 -0.35 -0.03 -0.02
CA ASP A 97 0.53 0.81 -0.79
C ASP A 97 2.02 0.44 -0.60
N ARG A 98 2.89 1.06 -1.41
CA ARG A 98 4.34 0.82 -1.38
C ARG A 98 5.04 1.34 -0.12
N GLY A 99 4.40 2.27 0.60
CA GLY A 99 4.94 2.87 1.82
C GLY A 99 4.70 1.98 3.03
N MET A 100 3.60 1.26 2.99
CA MET A 100 3.08 0.37 4.02
C MET A 100 3.67 -1.04 3.92
N ILE A 101 3.77 -1.61 2.72
CA ILE A 101 4.29 -2.97 2.57
C ILE A 101 5.81 -2.94 2.43
N SER A 102 6.50 -3.14 3.57
CA SER A 102 7.96 -3.21 3.62
C SER A 102 8.50 -4.55 3.11
N GLN A 103 9.78 -4.60 2.74
CA GLN A 103 10.46 -5.86 2.36
C GLN A 103 10.39 -6.91 3.48
N LYS A 104 10.50 -6.48 4.74
CA LYS A 104 10.31 -7.36 5.90
C LYS A 104 8.90 -7.98 5.91
N ALA A 105 7.88 -7.17 5.64
CA ALA A 105 6.50 -7.66 5.58
C ALA A 105 6.28 -8.64 4.40
N ILE A 106 6.90 -8.37 3.24
CA ILE A 106 6.87 -9.28 2.09
C ILE A 106 7.50 -10.63 2.45
N GLN A 107 8.66 -10.62 3.11
CA GLN A 107 9.33 -11.86 3.53
C GLN A 107 8.46 -12.66 4.51
N GLU A 108 7.90 -12.00 5.54
CA GLU A 108 7.02 -12.66 6.51
C GLU A 108 5.76 -13.25 5.87
N MET A 109 5.16 -12.55 4.88
CA MET A 109 4.03 -13.08 4.13
C MET A 109 4.42 -14.24 3.24
N ARG A 110 5.59 -14.20 2.61
CA ARG A 110 6.12 -15.29 1.77
C ARG A 110 6.35 -16.56 2.57
N ASP A 111 6.84 -16.43 3.79
CA ASP A 111 7.10 -17.55 4.70
C ASP A 111 5.81 -18.06 5.37
N SER A 112 4.69 -17.33 5.23
CA SER A 112 3.39 -17.69 5.78
C SER A 112 2.48 -18.31 4.73
N ASP A 113 2.01 -19.53 4.98
CA ASP A 113 1.02 -20.15 4.09
C ASP A 113 -0.32 -19.40 4.12
N GLY A 114 -0.98 -19.33 2.97
CA GLY A 114 -2.29 -18.69 2.79
C GLY A 114 -2.30 -17.17 2.63
N ILE A 115 -1.14 -16.48 2.65
CA ILE A 115 -1.09 -15.02 2.56
C ILE A 115 -0.48 -14.55 1.24
N GLY A 116 -1.31 -14.01 0.37
CA GLY A 116 -0.86 -13.26 -0.81
C GLY A 116 -0.75 -11.77 -0.53
N TRP A 117 -0.03 -11.04 -1.39
CA TRP A 117 0.05 -9.58 -1.32
C TRP A 117 -0.01 -8.92 -2.70
N ILE A 118 -0.48 -7.69 -2.72
CA ILE A 118 -0.41 -6.78 -3.86
C ILE A 118 0.13 -5.45 -3.33
N THR A 119 1.27 -5.02 -3.87
CA THR A 119 1.87 -3.72 -3.59
C THR A 119 2.55 -3.17 -4.83
N ALA A 120 3.00 -1.91 -4.76
CA ALA A 120 3.72 -1.27 -5.85
C ALA A 120 5.22 -1.20 -5.55
N LEU A 121 6.05 -1.39 -6.58
CA LEU A 121 7.50 -1.20 -6.45
C LEU A 121 7.86 0.29 -6.29
N LYS A 122 8.96 0.54 -5.58
CA LYS A 122 9.55 1.89 -5.51
C LYS A 122 10.28 2.21 -6.82
N GLY A 123 10.37 3.50 -7.17
CA GLY A 123 11.02 3.92 -8.41
C GLY A 123 12.47 3.45 -8.53
N VAL A 124 13.20 3.40 -7.40
CA VAL A 124 14.57 2.86 -7.33
C VAL A 124 14.67 1.38 -7.69
N SER A 125 13.62 0.62 -7.40
CA SER A 125 13.51 -0.82 -7.68
C SER A 125 13.06 -1.11 -9.11
N ILE A 126 12.39 -0.16 -9.75
CA ILE A 126 11.94 -0.26 -11.14
C ILE A 126 13.08 0.02 -12.13
N ARG A 127 14.04 0.89 -11.76
CA ARG A 127 15.16 1.27 -12.66
C ARG A 127 16.00 0.07 -13.13
N PRO A 128 16.47 -0.84 -12.26
CA PRO A 128 17.21 -2.01 -12.69
C PRO A 128 16.43 -2.88 -13.68
N LEU A 129 15.11 -3.04 -13.48
CA LEU A 129 14.26 -3.82 -14.39
C LEU A 129 14.25 -3.24 -15.81
N ILE A 130 14.30 -1.92 -15.94
CA ILE A 130 14.38 -1.24 -17.24
C ILE A 130 15.80 -1.37 -17.82
N GLU A 131 16.82 -1.09 -17.02
CA GLU A 131 18.24 -1.11 -17.44
C GLU A 131 18.71 -2.50 -17.89
N GLN A 132 18.20 -3.55 -17.25
CA GLN A 132 18.47 -4.95 -17.61
C GLN A 132 17.57 -5.47 -18.76
N GLY A 133 16.69 -4.63 -19.33
CA GLY A 133 15.81 -4.99 -20.43
C GLY A 133 14.67 -5.95 -20.05
N GLN A 134 14.46 -6.21 -18.76
CA GLN A 134 13.37 -7.06 -18.26
C GLN A 134 12.00 -6.38 -18.39
N LEU A 135 11.97 -5.04 -18.32
CA LEU A 135 10.80 -4.22 -18.61
C LEU A 135 11.02 -3.45 -19.92
N GLN A 136 10.53 -4.02 -21.02
CA GLN A 136 10.66 -3.40 -22.35
C GLN A 136 9.59 -2.33 -22.56
N LEU A 137 10.01 -1.06 -22.61
CA LEU A 137 9.08 0.07 -22.71
C LEU A 137 8.28 0.10 -24.02
N GLY A 138 8.82 -0.44 -25.12
CA GLY A 138 8.15 -0.52 -26.42
C GLY A 138 6.90 -1.41 -26.42
N LEU A 139 6.79 -2.36 -25.48
CA LEU A 139 5.58 -3.19 -25.34
C LEU A 139 4.35 -2.37 -24.92
N PHE A 140 4.55 -1.17 -24.35
CA PHE A 140 3.47 -0.28 -23.96
C PHE A 140 2.91 0.60 -25.07
N ASP A 141 3.41 0.48 -26.30
CA ASP A 141 2.84 1.16 -27.47
C ASP A 141 1.65 0.37 -28.06
N GLU A 142 1.56 -0.94 -27.77
CA GLU A 142 0.45 -1.81 -28.20
C GLU A 142 -0.49 -2.21 -27.04
N ARG A 143 0.02 -2.34 -25.81
CA ARG A 143 -0.74 -2.78 -24.63
C ARG A 143 -0.42 -1.95 -23.39
N ASN A 144 -1.45 -1.49 -22.67
CA ASN A 144 -1.23 -0.66 -21.48
C ASN A 144 -0.81 -1.44 -20.23
N LEU A 145 -0.92 -2.78 -20.23
CA LEU A 145 -0.62 -3.63 -19.09
C LEU A 145 0.22 -4.84 -19.52
N LEU A 146 1.31 -5.09 -18.81
CA LEU A 146 2.25 -6.16 -19.06
C LEU A 146 2.49 -6.95 -17.77
N GLU A 147 2.50 -8.27 -17.90
CA GLU A 147 2.96 -9.18 -16.86
C GLU A 147 4.42 -9.59 -17.15
N LEU A 148 5.28 -9.57 -16.14
CA LEU A 148 6.66 -10.01 -16.26
C LEU A 148 7.13 -10.74 -14.99
N SER A 149 8.12 -11.60 -15.19
CA SER A 149 8.87 -12.26 -14.12
C SER A 149 10.31 -11.76 -14.15
N SER A 150 10.94 -11.65 -12.99
CA SER A 150 12.33 -11.20 -12.87
C SER A 150 13.09 -12.11 -11.90
N PRO A 151 14.34 -12.49 -12.19
CA PRO A 151 15.21 -13.16 -11.23
C PRO A 151 15.41 -12.38 -9.93
N ASP A 152 15.28 -11.05 -9.97
CA ASP A 152 15.39 -10.18 -8.77
C ASP A 152 14.16 -10.32 -7.85
N TYR A 153 13.06 -10.89 -8.35
CA TYR A 153 11.79 -11.07 -7.62
C TYR A 153 11.29 -12.52 -7.80
N PRO A 154 12.04 -13.52 -7.29
CA PRO A 154 11.72 -14.92 -7.53
C PRO A 154 10.37 -15.27 -6.90
N GLY A 155 9.50 -15.94 -7.66
CA GLY A 155 8.16 -16.33 -7.20
C GLY A 155 7.15 -15.19 -7.12
N GLU A 156 7.52 -13.96 -7.50
CA GLU A 156 6.59 -12.84 -7.60
C GLU A 156 6.14 -12.61 -9.04
N ARG A 157 4.91 -12.14 -9.18
CA ARG A 157 4.35 -11.73 -10.46
C ARG A 157 4.34 -10.21 -10.54
N LEU A 158 5.19 -9.65 -11.37
CA LEU A 158 5.27 -8.21 -11.57
C LEU A 158 4.28 -7.81 -12.66
N VAL A 159 3.49 -6.78 -12.37
CA VAL A 159 2.54 -6.20 -13.34
C VAL A 159 2.91 -4.74 -13.53
N ALA A 160 3.23 -4.38 -14.77
CA ALA A 160 3.58 -3.03 -15.15
C ALA A 160 2.45 -2.43 -15.99
N CYS A 161 2.11 -1.16 -15.73
CA CYS A 161 1.06 -0.45 -16.44
C CYS A 161 1.53 0.94 -16.86
N ARG A 162 1.33 1.30 -18.13
CA ARG A 162 1.61 2.65 -18.64
C ARG A 162 0.36 3.49 -18.56
N ASN A 163 0.45 4.60 -17.83
CA ASN A 163 -0.58 5.64 -17.83
C ASN A 163 -0.18 6.77 -18.80
N PRO A 164 -0.82 6.90 -19.98
CA PRO A 164 -0.47 7.92 -20.97
C PRO A 164 -0.80 9.34 -20.50
N GLN A 165 -1.83 9.55 -19.68
CA GLN A 165 -2.16 10.87 -19.13
C GLN A 165 -1.10 11.34 -18.14
N LEU A 166 -0.66 10.45 -17.24
CA LEU A 166 0.41 10.74 -16.29
C LEU A 166 1.74 11.02 -17.01
N ALA A 167 2.02 10.30 -18.10
CA ALA A 167 3.20 10.55 -18.93
C ALA A 167 3.18 11.96 -19.55
N LYS A 168 2.05 12.38 -20.15
CA LYS A 168 1.87 13.74 -20.68
C LYS A 168 2.05 14.81 -19.60
N LEU A 169 1.44 14.62 -18.44
CA LEU A 169 1.52 15.56 -17.32
C LEU A 169 2.96 15.70 -16.79
N ARG A 170 3.70 14.59 -16.69
CA ARG A 170 5.12 14.61 -16.30
C ARG A 170 6.01 15.28 -17.35
N ALA A 171 5.75 15.08 -18.64
CA ALA A 171 6.49 15.74 -19.71
C ALA A 171 6.31 17.27 -19.64
N HIS A 172 5.06 17.73 -19.54
CA HIS A 172 4.75 19.15 -19.40
C HIS A 172 5.40 19.77 -18.15
N LYS A 173 5.31 19.09 -16.99
CA LYS A 173 5.95 19.57 -15.76
C LYS A 173 7.46 19.69 -15.90
N ARG A 174 8.11 18.74 -16.60
CA ARG A 174 9.56 18.78 -16.85
C ARG A 174 9.93 19.96 -17.76
N GLU A 175 9.19 20.19 -18.83
CA GLU A 175 9.41 21.33 -19.72
C GLU A 175 9.25 22.66 -18.98
N ALA A 176 8.18 22.80 -18.18
CA ALA A 176 7.95 23.99 -17.37
C ALA A 176 9.10 24.28 -16.38
N LEU A 177 9.66 23.23 -15.75
CA LEU A 177 10.82 23.38 -14.85
C LEU A 177 12.09 23.78 -15.59
N LEU A 178 12.33 23.23 -16.79
CA LEU A 178 13.48 23.58 -17.62
C LEU A 178 13.41 25.03 -18.11
N CYS A 179 12.22 25.54 -18.45
CA CYS A 179 12.04 26.93 -18.86
C CYS A 179 12.13 27.92 -17.69
N ALA A 180 11.96 27.47 -16.45
CA ALA A 180 12.03 28.29 -15.24
C ALA A 180 13.46 28.39 -14.65
N THR A 181 14.44 27.69 -15.25
CA THR A 181 15.85 27.68 -14.84
C THR A 181 16.69 28.41 -15.88
#